data_AF-A0A966HUI7-F1
#
_entry.id   AF-A0A966HUI7-F1
#
_cell.length_a   1.000
_cell.length_b   1.000
_cell.length_c   1.000
_cell.angle_alpha   90.00
_cell.angle_beta   90.00
_cell.angle_gamma   90.00
#
_symmetry.space_group_name_H-M   'P 1'
#
loop_
_entity.id
_entity.type
_entity.pdbx_description
1 polymer ?
#
loop_
_entity_poly.entity_id
_entity_poly.type
_entity_poly.pdbx_seq_one_letter_code
_entity_poly.pdbx_strand_id
1 'polypeptide(L)' 'MAYQLRQQSLPLLSTGSGQIRILHFSDLHLTPSRKREIADIKSWAALKPDLVISTGDFLAHRDGVEVALNALNELL' A
#
# COMPACT_ATOMS: atom_id res chain seq x y z
N MET A 1 1.00 -3.15 -15.24
CA MET A 1 1.49 -1.78 -14.97
C MET A 1 2.43 -1.91 -13.79
N ALA A 2 3.68 -1.47 -13.91
CA ALA A 2 4.58 -1.52 -12.76
C ALA A 2 4.28 -0.31 -11.86
N TYR A 3 3.88 -0.55 -10.60
CA TYR A 3 4.00 0.49 -9.59
C TYR A 3 5.49 0.70 -9.29
N GLN A 4 5.86 1.88 -8.81
CA GLN A 4 7.21 2.15 -8.33
C GLN A 4 7.12 2.61 -6.89
N LEU A 5 7.75 1.87 -5.97
CA LEU A 5 7.92 2.35 -4.61
C LEU A 5 8.79 3.61 -4.64
N ARG A 6 8.22 4.73 -4.17
CA ARG A 6 8.93 5.99 -3.98
C ARG A 6 9.09 6.23 -2.48
N GLN A 7 10.30 6.57 -2.07
CA GLN A 7 10.63 6.87 -0.69
C GLN A 7 11.19 8.28 -0.60
N GLN A 8 10.66 9.07 0.32
CA GLN A 8 11.11 10.43 0.57
C GLN A 8 11.11 10.67 2.08
N SER A 9 12.19 11.27 2.58
CA SER A 9 12.29 11.75 3.97
C SER A 9 12.16 13.27 3.99
N LEU A 10 11.34 13.79 4.90
CA LEU A 10 11.09 15.22 5.04
C LEU A 10 11.33 15.66 6.50
N PRO A 11 12.03 16.78 6.76
CA PRO A 11 12.36 17.24 8.11
C PRO A 11 11.18 18.03 8.72
N LEU A 12 10.04 17.36 8.91
CA LEU A 12 8.79 18.01 9.36
C LEU A 12 8.60 18.00 10.88
N LEU A 13 9.26 17.09 11.58
CA LEU A 13 9.10 16.90 13.03
C LEU A 13 10.09 17.77 13.81
N SER A 14 9.73 18.14 15.04
CA SER A 14 10.62 18.89 15.93
C SER A 14 11.85 18.06 16.31
N THR A 15 12.95 18.76 16.60
CA THR A 15 14.21 18.14 17.05
C THR A 15 13.98 17.25 18.27
N GLY A 16 14.50 16.02 18.22
CA GLY A 16 14.33 15.02 19.28
C GLY A 16 13.10 14.12 19.10
N SER A 17 12.21 14.42 18.14
CA SER A 17 11.11 13.51 17.79
C SER A 17 11.62 12.27 17.08
N GLY A 18 10.99 11.12 17.35
CA GLY A 18 11.21 9.88 16.57
C GLY A 18 10.71 10.03 15.13
N GLN A 19 11.26 9.23 14.21
CA GLN A 19 10.77 9.17 12.83
C GLN A 19 9.36 8.55 12.79
N ILE A 20 8.50 9.10 11.92
CA ILE A 20 7.21 8.48 11.55
C ILE A 20 7.32 8.02 10.10
N ARG A 21 6.94 6.77 9.83
CA ARG A 21 6.88 6.18 8.50
C ARG A 21 5.44 6.08 8.03
N ILE A 22 5.13 6.76 6.94
CA ILE A 22 3.80 6.74 6.31
C ILE A 22 3.87 5.95 5.01
N LEU A 23 2.99 4.96 4.86
CA LEU A 23 2.73 4.29 3.58
C LEU A 23 1.47 4.90 2.96
N HIS A 24 1.57 5.43 1.74
CA HIS A 24 0.44 6.01 1.00
C HIS A 24 0.28 5.35 -0.36
N PHE A 25 -0.93 4.89 -0.68
CA PHE A 25 -1.26 4.29 -1.97
C PHE A 25 -2.72 4.55 -2.38
N SER A 26 -2.97 4.36 -3.67
CA SER A 26 -4.27 4.54 -4.33
C SER A 26 -4.35 3.69 -5.60
N ASP A 27 -5.52 3.64 -6.24
CA ASP A 27 -5.69 3.22 -7.64
C ASP A 27 -5.12 1.82 -7.98
N LEU A 28 -5.28 0.86 -7.07
CA LEU A 28 -4.69 -0.47 -7.24
C LEU A 28 -5.30 -1.25 -8.41
N HIS A 29 -6.56 -0.96 -8.79
CA HIS A 29 -7.25 -1.57 -9.94
C HIS A 29 -7.03 -3.08 -10.04
N LEU A 30 -7.29 -3.80 -8.95
CA LEU A 30 -6.98 -5.22 -8.80
C LEU A 30 -7.95 -6.08 -9.57
N THR A 31 -7.39 -7.12 -10.18
CA THR A 31 -8.10 -8.23 -10.82
C THR A 31 -7.46 -9.54 -10.35
N PRO A 32 -8.18 -10.68 -10.37
CA PRO A 32 -7.62 -11.97 -9.97
C PRO A 32 -6.37 -12.41 -10.74
N SER A 33 -6.16 -11.91 -11.96
CA SER A 33 -5.01 -12.22 -12.80
C SER A 33 -3.73 -11.46 -12.45
N ARG A 34 -3.81 -10.35 -11.69
CA ARG A 34 -2.67 -9.49 -11.30
C ARG A 34 -1.88 -10.05 -10.11
N LYS A 35 -1.46 -11.31 -10.20
CA LYS A 35 -0.80 -12.05 -9.10
C LYS A 35 0.49 -11.39 -8.62
N ARG A 36 1.27 -10.79 -9.52
CA ARG A 36 2.51 -10.10 -9.17
C ARG A 36 2.22 -8.85 -8.35
N GLU A 37 1.31 -8.00 -8.83
CA GLU A 37 0.90 -6.79 -8.11
C GLU A 37 0.30 -7.10 -6.73
N ILE A 38 -0.46 -8.18 -6.59
CA ILE A 38 -0.97 -8.64 -5.28
C ILE A 38 0.17 -9.05 -4.35
N ALA A 39 1.14 -9.83 -4.82
CA ALA A 39 2.30 -10.24 -4.03
C ALA A 39 3.16 -9.04 -3.61
N ASP A 40 3.29 -8.08 -4.52
CA ASP A 40 3.96 -6.82 -4.30
C ASP A 40 3.29 -5.97 -3.22
N ILE A 41 1.97 -5.79 -3.27
CA ILE A 41 1.20 -5.08 -2.23
C ILE A 41 1.41 -5.74 -0.86
N LYS A 42 1.33 -7.07 -0.79
CA LYS A 42 1.57 -7.81 0.46
C LYS A 42 2.97 -7.58 1.02
N SER A 43 3.97 -7.40 0.16
CA SER A 43 5.35 -7.13 0.60
C SER A 43 5.49 -5.78 1.32
N TRP A 44 4.56 -4.84 1.12
CA TRP A 44 4.63 -3.52 1.75
C TRP A 44 4.48 -3.59 3.27
N ALA A 45 3.93 -4.66 3.84
CA ALA A 45 3.91 -4.87 5.29
C ALA A 45 5.33 -4.92 5.89
N ALA A 46 6.32 -5.40 5.11
CA ALA A 46 7.72 -5.40 5.52
C ALA A 46 8.34 -3.99 5.62
N LEU A 47 7.68 -2.97 5.04
CA LEU A 47 8.07 -1.57 5.21
C LEU A 47 7.81 -1.08 6.64
N LYS A 48 7.02 -1.79 7.45
CA LYS A 48 6.68 -1.45 8.84
C LYS A 48 6.21 0.03 8.96
N PRO A 49 5.15 0.43 8.24
CA PRO A 49 4.61 1.78 8.40
C PRO A 49 3.98 1.95 9.78
N ASP A 50 4.09 3.16 10.34
CA ASP A 50 3.38 3.57 11.55
C ASP A 50 1.95 4.03 11.22
N LEU A 51 1.73 4.47 9.98
CA LEU A 51 0.44 4.91 9.46
C LEU A 51 0.29 4.48 7.99
N VAL A 52 -0.87 3.93 7.66
CA VAL A 52 -1.26 3.62 6.28
C VAL A 52 -2.36 4.59 5.84
N ILE A 53 -2.14 5.25 4.70
CA ILE A 53 -3.12 6.11 4.03
C ILE A 53 -3.50 5.44 2.71
N SER A 54 -4.79 5.17 2.55
CA SER A 54 -5.36 4.50 1.40
C SER A 54 -6.52 5.34 0.87
N THR A 55 -6.42 5.86 -0.36
CA THR A 55 -7.44 6.77 -0.92
C THR A 55 -8.43 6.10 -1.88
N GLY A 56 -8.36 4.79 -2.05
CA GLY A 56 -9.38 3.98 -2.74
C GLY A 56 -9.08 3.67 -4.21
N ASP A 57 -10.12 3.26 -4.92
CA ASP A 57 -10.12 2.75 -6.30
C ASP A 57 -9.33 1.43 -6.51
N PHE A 58 -9.74 0.40 -5.78
CA PHE A 58 -9.02 -0.88 -5.73
C PHE A 58 -9.59 -1.98 -6.63
N LEU A 59 -10.84 -1.86 -7.09
CA LEU A 59 -11.55 -2.96 -7.73
C LEU A 59 -11.68 -2.72 -9.23
N ALA A 60 -11.09 -3.59 -10.05
CA ALA A 60 -11.21 -3.54 -11.51
C ALA A 60 -11.85 -4.83 -12.10
N HIS A 61 -12.47 -5.65 -11.25
CA HIS A 61 -13.12 -6.90 -11.62
C HIS A 61 -14.30 -7.19 -10.69
N ARG A 62 -15.32 -7.90 -11.20
CA ARG A 62 -16.49 -8.33 -10.40
C ARG A 62 -16.08 -9.13 -9.17
N ASP A 63 -15.09 -10.00 -9.32
CA ASP A 63 -14.53 -10.81 -8.23
C ASP A 63 -13.34 -10.11 -7.52
N GLY A 64 -13.23 -8.79 -7.64
CA GLY A 64 -12.10 -8.03 -7.10
C GLY A 64 -12.11 -7.87 -5.58
N VAL A 65 -13.26 -8.02 -4.93
CA VAL A 65 -13.41 -7.76 -3.48
C VAL A 65 -12.51 -8.69 -2.65
N GLU A 66 -12.62 -10.00 -2.85
CA GLU A 66 -11.77 -10.96 -2.14
C GLU A 66 -10.29 -10.78 -2.46
N VAL A 67 -9.98 -10.41 -3.70
CA VAL A 67 -8.61 -10.12 -4.14
C VAL A 67 -8.04 -8.91 -3.37
N ALA A 68 -8.81 -7.83 -3.24
CA ALA A 68 -8.39 -6.63 -2.52
C ALA A 68 -8.24 -6.89 -1.01
N LEU A 69 -9.20 -7.57 -0.39
CA LEU A 69 -9.12 -7.95 1.03
C LEU A 69 -7.88 -8.82 1.28
N ASN A 70 -7.63 -9.80 0.41
CA ASN A 70 -6.46 -10.65 0.53
C ASN A 70 -5.13 -9.90 0.33
N ALA A 71 -5.08 -8.95 -0.60
CA ALA A 71 -3.89 -8.14 -0.85
C ALA A 71 -3.57 -7.20 0.31
N LEU A 72 -4.60 -6.61 0.95
CA LEU A 72 -4.47 -5.54 1.94
C LEU A 72 -4.49 -6.02 3.40
N ASN A 73 -4.73 -7.32 3.66
CA ASN A 73 -4.94 -7.88 5.00
C ASN A 73 -3.91 -7.50 6.08
N GLU A 74 -2.64 -7.38 5.70
CA GLU A 74 -1.55 -7.04 6.65
C GLU A 74 -1.29 -5.53 6.76
N LEU A 75 -2.06 -4.72 6.03
CA LEU A 75 -1.89 -3.26 5.95
C LEU A 75 -3.05 -2.48 6.58
N LEU A 76 -4.27 -3.04 6.59
CA LEU A 76 -5.52 -2.40 7.04
C LEU A 76 -6.31 -3.34 7.97
#